data_AF-A0A7V1BWY7-F1
#
_entry.id   AF-A0A7V1BWY7-F1
#
_cell.length_a   1.000
_cell.length_b   1.000
_cell.length_c   1.000
_cell.angle_alpha   90.00
_cell.angle_beta   90.00
_cell.angle_gamma   90.00
#
_symmetry.space_group_name_H-M   'P 1'
#
loop_
_entity.id
_entity.type
_entity.pdbx_description
1 polymer ?
#
loop_
_entity_poly.entity_id
_entity_poly.type
_entity_poly.pdbx_seq_one_letter_code
_entity_poly.pdbx_strand_id
1 'polypeptide(L)' 'MASKKSPSKTATHRAAKVLSNPRSSKAAKSSAGKTLAKASSSTRSVKSAPKAGTVSRSATKRAVSRVISSRTRKK' A
#
# COMPACT_ATOMS: atom_id res chain seq x y z
N MET A 1 21.99 -0.38 11.44
CA MET A 1 20.62 -0.16 10.94
C MET A 1 19.73 -1.33 11.37
N ALA A 2 18.65 -1.08 12.13
CA ALA A 2 17.73 -2.15 12.50
C ALA A 2 16.96 -2.63 11.25
N SER A 3 17.22 -3.86 10.82
CA SER A 3 16.41 -4.54 9.80
C SER A 3 14.95 -4.47 10.24
N LYS A 4 14.13 -3.68 9.54
CA LYS A 4 12.67 -3.62 9.77
C LYS A 4 12.05 -4.91 9.26
N LYS A 5 12.32 -6.01 9.96
CA LYS A 5 11.79 -7.34 9.65
C LYS A 5 10.28 -7.28 9.82
N SER A 6 9.55 -7.45 8.72
CA SER A 6 8.11 -7.57 8.74
C SER A 6 7.70 -8.71 9.69
N PRO A 7 6.65 -8.54 10.50
CA PRO A 7 6.18 -9.60 11.37
C PRO A 7 5.80 -10.84 10.55
N SER A 8 6.15 -12.03 11.05
CA SER A 8 5.82 -13.30 10.39
C SER A 8 4.31 -13.55 10.38
N LYS A 9 3.82 -14.38 9.46
CA LYS A 9 2.39 -14.79 9.39
C LYS A 9 1.87 -15.28 10.74
N THR A 10 2.67 -16.07 11.45
CA THR A 10 2.34 -16.58 12.79
C THR A 10 2.19 -15.48 13.82
N ALA A 11 3.07 -14.47 13.81
CA ALA A 11 2.99 -13.34 14.72
C ALA A 11 1.72 -12.50 14.49
N THR A 12 1.38 -12.25 13.22
CA THR A 12 0.13 -11.57 12.83
C THR A 12 -1.10 -12.35 13.28
N HIS A 13 -1.11 -13.67 13.11
CA HIS A 13 -2.24 -14.51 13.52
C HIS A 13 -2.42 -14.55 15.05
N ARG A 14 -1.33 -14.59 15.81
CA ARG A 14 -1.36 -14.49 17.28
C ARG A 14 -1.87 -13.12 17.73
N ALA A 15 -1.41 -12.04 17.10
CA ALA A 15 -1.88 -10.69 17.39
C ALA A 15 -3.39 -10.54 17.13
N ALA A 16 -3.90 -11.09 16.03
CA ALA A 16 -5.35 -11.09 15.75
C ALA A 16 -6.14 -11.82 16.86
N LYS A 17 -5.69 -13.00 17.28
CA LYS A 17 -6.33 -13.76 18.39
C LYS A 17 -6.34 -12.97 19.71
N VAL A 18 -5.26 -12.25 20.00
CA VAL A 18 -5.15 -11.41 21.22
C VAL A 18 -6.17 -10.26 21.21
N LEU A 19 -6.38 -9.62 20.04
CA LEU A 19 -7.37 -8.55 19.91
C LEU A 19 -8.81 -9.05 20.04
N SER A 20 -9.10 -10.25 19.51
CA SER A 20 -10.42 -10.87 19.62
C SER A 20 -10.76 -11.38 21.02
N ASN A 21 -9.78 -11.50 21.93
CA ASN A 21 -10.03 -12.00 23.27
C ASN A 21 -10.44 -10.86 24.24
N PRO A 22 -11.69 -10.83 24.75
CA PRO A 22 -12.16 -9.78 25.64
C PRO A 22 -11.38 -9.75 26.97
N ARG A 23 -10.91 -10.91 27.46
CA ARG A 23 -10.15 -11.06 28.70
C ARG A 23 -8.68 -10.64 28.58
N SER A 24 -8.20 -10.34 27.37
CA SER A 24 -6.82 -9.92 27.19
C SER A 24 -6.58 -8.51 27.73
N SER A 25 -5.42 -8.31 28.36
CA SER A 25 -5.04 -7.05 28.98
C SER A 25 -4.86 -5.93 27.94
N LYS A 26 -5.04 -4.69 28.40
CA LYS A 26 -4.87 -3.50 27.54
C LYS A 26 -3.48 -3.42 26.91
N ALA A 27 -2.44 -3.81 27.66
CA ALA A 27 -1.07 -3.87 27.19
C ALA A 27 -0.89 -4.90 26.07
N ALA A 28 -1.47 -6.11 26.23
CA ALA A 28 -1.41 -7.16 25.22
C ALA A 28 -2.11 -6.74 23.92
N LYS A 29 -3.31 -6.15 24.02
CA LYS A 29 -4.05 -5.61 22.87
C LYS A 29 -3.29 -4.48 22.16
N SER A 30 -2.65 -3.57 22.91
CA SER A 30 -1.83 -2.50 22.34
C SER A 30 -0.64 -3.05 21.54
N SER A 31 0.08 -4.03 22.10
CA SER A 31 1.20 -4.69 21.42
C SER A 31 0.76 -5.44 20.15
N ALA A 32 -0.38 -6.14 20.22
CA ALA A 32 -0.98 -6.81 19.08
C ALA A 32 -1.36 -5.83 17.96
N GLY A 33 -1.97 -4.69 18.31
CA GLY A 33 -2.30 -3.63 17.35
C GLY A 33 -1.07 -3.08 16.62
N LYS A 34 0.03 -2.83 17.34
CA LYS A 34 1.31 -2.38 16.73
C LYS A 34 1.87 -3.42 15.76
N THR A 35 1.74 -4.70 16.07
CA THR A 35 2.19 -5.80 15.22
C THR A 35 1.40 -5.85 13.91
N LEU A 36 0.07 -5.71 13.97
CA LEU A 36 -0.78 -5.67 12.77
C LEU A 36 -0.54 -4.41 11.92
N ALA A 37 -0.34 -3.26 12.55
CA ALA A 37 -0.04 -2.01 11.83
C ALA A 37 1.27 -2.11 11.04
N LYS A 38 2.31 -2.71 11.62
CA LYS A 38 3.57 -3.00 10.93
C LYS A 38 3.37 -3.96 9.76
N ALA A 39 2.56 -5.01 9.93
CA ALA A 39 2.23 -5.94 8.85
C ALA A 39 1.53 -5.24 7.68
N SER A 40 0.56 -4.36 7.96
CA SER A 40 -0.20 -3.61 6.95
C SER A 40 0.67 -2.62 6.17
N SER A 41 1.63 -1.97 6.83
CA SER A 41 2.56 -1.04 6.16
C SER A 41 3.49 -1.73 5.15
N SER A 42 3.72 -3.04 5.28
CA SER A 42 4.58 -3.80 4.38
C SER A 42 3.89 -4.18 3.07
N THR A 43 2.55 -4.25 3.03
CA THR A 43 1.79 -4.66 1.83
C THR A 43 1.16 -3.49 1.09
N ARG A 44 1.10 -2.31 1.72
CA ARG A 44 0.56 -1.10 1.10
C ARG A 44 1.64 -0.43 0.23
N SER A 45 1.83 -0.93 -0.99
CA SER A 45 2.46 -0.19 -2.08
C SER A 45 1.52 0.94 -2.50
N VAL A 46 1.58 2.08 -1.80
CA VAL A 46 0.91 3.29 -2.25
C VAL A 46 1.70 3.84 -3.44
N LYS A 47 1.23 3.52 -4.65
CA LYS A 47 1.63 4.23 -5.86
C LYS A 47 1.18 5.68 -5.66
N SER A 48 2.13 6.56 -5.37
CA SER A 48 1.87 7.98 -5.19
C SER A 48 1.16 8.50 -6.45
N ALA A 49 -0.01 9.10 -6.27
CA ALA A 49 -0.67 9.80 -7.35
C ALA A 49 0.25 10.94 -7.82
N PRO A 50 0.35 11.20 -9.14
CA PRO A 50 1.09 12.35 -9.62
C PRO A 50 0.50 13.63 -9.02
N LYS A 51 1.37 14.56 -8.59
CA LYS A 51 0.93 15.85 -8.02
C LYS A 51 0.06 16.56 -9.06
N ALA A 52 -1.10 17.06 -8.62
CA ALA A 52 -1.98 17.87 -9.46
C ALA A 52 -1.16 19.00 -10.12
N GLY A 53 -1.31 19.17 -11.44
CA GLY A 53 -0.56 20.17 -12.22
C GLY A 53 0.75 19.68 -12.84
N THR A 54 1.28 18.50 -12.47
CA THR A 54 2.47 17.93 -13.13
C THR A 54 2.07 16.97 -14.25
N VAL A 55 1.71 17.51 -15.42
CA VAL A 55 1.63 16.69 -16.63
C VAL A 55 3.05 16.50 -17.15
N SER A 56 3.59 15.28 -17.02
CA SER A 56 4.92 14.99 -17.57
C SER A 56 4.90 15.11 -19.09
N ARG A 57 6.01 15.59 -19.68
CA ARG A 57 6.18 15.66 -21.15
C ARG A 57 5.95 14.30 -21.83
N SER A 58 6.23 13.20 -21.12
CA SER A 58 5.96 11.84 -21.58
C SER A 58 4.47 11.50 -21.58
N ALA A 59 3.69 11.97 -20.60
CA ALA A 59 2.23 11.82 -20.59
C ALA A 59 1.60 12.58 -21.76
N THR A 60 2.05 13.80 -22.03
CA THR A 60 1.60 14.59 -23.19
C THR A 60 1.93 13.90 -24.51
N LYS A 61 3.17 13.41 -24.69
CA LYS A 61 3.56 12.67 -25.90
C LYS A 61 2.70 11.41 -26.12
N ARG A 62 2.42 10.64 -25.06
CA ARG A 62 1.55 9.45 -25.14
C ARG A 62 0.10 9.78 -25.49
N ALA A 63 -0.42 10.90 -24.99
CA ALA A 63 -1.76 11.35 -25.33
C ALA A 63 -1.84 11.76 -26.81
N VAL A 64 -0.88 12.55 -27.28
CA VAL A 64 -0.80 12.99 -28.68
C VAL A 64 -0.64 11.79 -29.63
N SER A 65 0.25 10.84 -29.32
CA SER A 65 0.46 9.66 -30.17
C SER A 65 -0.81 8.81 -30.28
N ARG A 66 -1.57 8.64 -29.19
CA ARG A 66 -2.86 7.94 -29.21
C ARG A 66 -3.89 8.62 -30.09
N VAL A 67 -4.01 9.95 -30.01
CA VAL A 67 -4.93 10.72 -30.85
C VAL A 67 -4.57 10.56 -32.32
N ILE A 68 -3.29 10.72 -32.68
CA ILE A 68 -2.81 10.55 -34.06
C ILE A 68 -3.11 9.13 -34.56
N SER A 69 -2.73 8.09 -33.80
CA SER A 69 -2.97 6.69 -34.19
C SER A 69 -4.45 6.32 -34.30
N SER A 70 -5.32 6.97 -33.53
CA SER A 70 -6.77 6.76 -33.64
C SER A 70 -7.37 7.44 -34.87
N ARG A 71 -6.77 8.56 -35.31
CA ARG A 71 -7.21 9.31 -36.48
C ARG A 71 -6.75 8.67 -37.78
N THR A 72 -5.56 8.08 -37.80
CA THR A 72 -5.03 7.37 -38.98
C THR A 72 -5.65 5.99 -39.19
N ARG A 73 -6.32 5.42 -38.18
CA ARG A 73 -7.07 4.15 -38.30
C ARG A 73 -8.51 4.31 -38.82
N LYS A 74 -8.99 5.54 -38.99
CA LYS A 74 -10.33 5.86 -39.53
C LYS A 74 -10.31 6.28 -41.01
N LYS A 75 -9.18 6.13 -41.71
CA LYS A 75 -9.09 6.19 -43.17
C LYS A 75 -8.79 4.79 -43.68
#